data_AF-A0A955VKY7-F1
#
_entry.id   AF-A0A955VKY7-F1
#
_cell.length_a   1.000
_cell.length_b   1.000
_cell.length_c   1.000
_cell.angle_alpha   90.00
_cell.angle_beta   90.00
_cell.angle_gamma   90.00
#
_symmetry.space_group_name_H-M   'P 1'
#
loop_
_entity.id
_entity.type
_entity.pdbx_description
1 polymer ?
#
loop_
_entity_poly.entity_id
_entity_poly.type
_entity_poly.pdbx_seq_one_letter_code
_entity_poly.pdbx_strand_id
1 'polypeptide(L)'
;MEFTSFEIQLAKRMKRLGVTWTPLCGDWYYSEGGYCDFVRHEKEFPTLGKRVWLPLWEDCRHWLRTHGWVQLEFLVDGEDLVEIEITHATRGPQIARGKSDRECLYKLICRSLEES
;
A
#
# COMPACT_ATOMS: atom_id res chain seq x y z
N MET A 1 9.97 9.55 -8.08
CA MET A 1 9.29 8.26 -7.87
C MET A 1 7.92 8.39 -8.53
N GLU A 2 7.54 7.45 -9.40
CA GLU A 2 6.25 7.49 -10.08
C GLU A 2 5.35 6.36 -9.55
N PHE A 3 4.06 6.66 -9.40
CA PHE A 3 3.04 5.67 -9.07
C PHE A 3 2.27 5.32 -10.33
N THR A 4 2.11 4.03 -10.57
CA THR A 4 1.31 3.55 -11.69
C THR A 4 -0.17 3.82 -11.44
N SER A 5 -0.95 3.91 -12.53
CA SER A 5 -2.40 4.01 -12.42
C SER A 5 -3.00 2.85 -11.62
N PHE A 6 -2.41 1.67 -11.72
CA PHE A 6 -2.84 0.48 -11.00
C PHE A 6 -2.58 0.58 -9.49
N GLU A 7 -1.39 1.03 -9.07
CA GLU A 7 -1.08 1.32 -7.66
C GLU A 7 -2.04 2.37 -7.08
N ILE A 8 -2.34 3.43 -7.84
CA ILE A 8 -3.32 4.45 -7.43
C ILE A 8 -4.72 3.84 -7.24
N GLN A 9 -5.15 2.92 -8.11
CA GLN A 9 -6.43 2.24 -7.96
C GLN A 9 -6.48 1.33 -6.74
N LEU A 10 -5.38 0.63 -6.45
CA LEU A 10 -5.25 -0.18 -5.25
C LEU A 10 -5.24 0.70 -3.98
N ALA A 11 -4.55 1.84 -3.98
CA ALA A 11 -4.58 2.79 -2.88
C ALA A 11 -5.99 3.36 -2.63
N LYS A 12 -6.72 3.68 -3.71
CA LYS A 12 -8.15 4.04 -3.64
C LYS A 12 -8.99 2.92 -3.04
N ARG A 13 -8.70 1.66 -3.40
CA ARG A 13 -9.38 0.48 -2.84
C ARG A 13 -9.09 0.33 -1.35
N MET A 14 -7.83 0.41 -0.93
CA MET A 14 -7.43 0.38 0.49
C MET A 14 -8.16 1.45 1.31
N LYS A 15 -8.21 2.69 0.81
CA LYS A 15 -8.96 3.78 1.46
C LYS A 15 -10.45 3.45 1.60
N ARG A 16 -11.09 2.89 0.56
CA ARG A 16 -12.50 2.46 0.60
C ARG A 16 -12.74 1.30 1.57
N LEU A 17 -11.75 0.43 1.73
CA LEU A 17 -11.76 -0.69 2.70
C LEU A 17 -11.44 -0.23 4.14
N GLY A 18 -11.27 1.07 4.37
CA GLY A 18 -11.12 1.64 5.71
C GLY A 18 -9.69 1.80 6.21
N VAL A 19 -8.67 1.63 5.35
CA VAL A 19 -7.29 1.91 5.76
C VAL A 19 -7.13 3.39 6.06
N THR A 20 -6.79 3.69 7.31
CA THR A 20 -6.59 5.05 7.83
C THR A 20 -5.10 5.33 7.97
N TRP A 21 -4.45 5.67 6.87
CA TRP A 21 -3.08 6.20 6.91
C TRP A 21 -3.08 7.60 7.51
N THR A 22 -2.19 7.82 8.47
CA THR A 22 -1.86 9.18 8.93
C THR A 22 -0.67 9.63 8.09
N PRO A 23 -0.86 10.55 7.13
CA PRO A 23 0.23 11.00 6.29
C PRO A 23 1.26 11.76 7.13
N LEU A 24 2.54 11.61 6.79
CA LEU A 24 3.65 12.37 7.32
C LEU A 24 4.18 13.35 6.27
N CYS A 25 4.96 14.33 6.71
CA CYS A 25 5.69 15.21 5.80
C CYS A 25 6.63 14.37 4.92
N GLY A 26 6.56 14.56 3.61
CA GLY A 26 7.29 13.76 2.62
C GLY A 26 6.49 12.60 2.02
N ASP A 27 5.33 12.25 2.58
CA ASP A 27 4.48 11.19 2.03
C ASP A 27 3.78 11.63 0.74
N TRP A 28 3.50 10.65 -0.11
CA TRP A 28 2.87 10.88 -1.41
C TRP A 28 1.35 10.77 -1.34
N TYR A 29 0.67 11.60 -2.11
CA TYR A 29 -0.77 11.52 -2.28
C TYR A 29 -1.21 11.72 -3.72
N TYR A 30 -2.33 11.10 -4.04
CA TYR A 30 -3.07 11.32 -5.27
C TYR A 30 -4.35 12.11 -4.99
N SER A 31 -4.58 13.19 -5.73
CA SER A 31 -5.82 13.96 -5.70
C SER A 31 -6.80 13.50 -6.77
N GLU A 32 -8.11 13.64 -6.53
CA GLU A 32 -9.14 13.35 -7.54
C GLU A 32 -9.00 14.17 -8.83
N GLY A 33 -8.32 15.31 -8.79
CA GLY A 33 -8.00 16.13 -9.97
C GLY A 33 -6.91 15.55 -10.87
N GLY A 34 -6.34 14.39 -10.54
CA GLY A 34 -5.29 13.74 -11.33
C GLY A 34 -3.87 14.08 -10.91
N TYR A 35 -3.68 14.88 -9.86
CA TYR A 35 -2.36 15.31 -9.40
C TYR A 35 -1.77 14.36 -8.37
N CYS A 36 -0.49 14.04 -8.52
CA CYS A 36 0.34 13.32 -7.54
C CYS A 36 1.38 14.30 -6.99
N ASP A 37 1.43 14.50 -5.67
CA ASP A 37 2.41 15.38 -5.01
C ASP A 37 2.76 14.84 -3.61
N PHE A 38 3.74 15.44 -2.95
CA PHE A 38 4.14 15.10 -1.59
C PHE A 38 3.58 16.09 -0.56
N VAL A 39 3.40 15.62 0.68
CA VAL A 39 2.98 16.44 1.82
C VAL A 39 4.15 17.34 2.23
N ARG A 40 3.98 18.66 2.12
CA ARG A 40 5.06 19.64 2.35
C ARG A 40 5.22 20.08 3.80
N HIS A 41 4.13 20.09 4.58
CA HIS A 41 4.13 20.57 5.96
C HIS A 41 3.08 19.84 6.82
N GLU A 42 3.41 19.63 8.10
CA GLU A 42 2.49 19.01 9.08
C GLU A 42 1.15 19.74 9.19
N LYS A 43 1.10 21.07 9.02
CA LYS A 43 -0.15 21.83 9.10
C LYS A 43 -1.09 21.63 7.91
N GLU A 44 -0.61 20.99 6.84
CA GLU A 44 -1.41 20.64 5.66
C GLU A 44 -1.87 19.18 5.72
N PHE A 45 -2.15 18.62 6.89
CA PHE A 45 -2.92 17.37 6.99
C PHE A 45 -4.27 17.61 6.30
N PRO A 46 -4.43 17.17 5.05
CA PRO A 46 -5.63 17.51 4.33
C PRO A 46 -6.74 16.67 4.90
N THR A 47 -7.88 17.30 5.11
CA THR A 47 -9.14 16.61 5.39
C THR A 47 -9.29 15.44 4.40
N LEU A 48 -9.53 14.25 4.95
CA LEU A 48 -9.57 12.92 4.30
C LEU A 48 -10.49 12.78 3.07
N GLY A 49 -11.12 13.85 2.57
CA GLY A 49 -12.08 13.82 1.47
C GLY A 49 -11.48 13.39 0.14
N LYS A 50 -10.88 14.32 -0.61
CA LYS A 50 -10.58 14.15 -2.06
C LYS A 50 -9.16 13.65 -2.38
N ARG A 51 -8.42 13.19 -1.37
CA ARG A 51 -7.02 12.73 -1.53
C ARG A 51 -6.88 11.27 -1.10
N VAL A 52 -6.00 10.54 -1.76
CA VAL A 52 -5.68 9.13 -1.53
C VAL A 52 -4.21 9.06 -1.22
N TRP A 53 -3.88 8.57 -0.03
CA TRP A 53 -2.50 8.34 0.36
C TRP A 53 -1.90 7.21 -0.44
N LEU A 54 -0.67 7.41 -0.91
CA LEU A 54 0.07 6.43 -1.67
C LEU A 54 1.18 5.88 -0.78
N PRO A 55 0.88 4.91 0.10
CA PRO A 55 1.84 4.41 1.07
C PRO A 55 3.07 3.86 0.38
N LEU A 56 4.23 4.12 0.96
CA LEU A 56 5.50 3.56 0.52
C LEU A 56 5.65 2.12 1.02
N TRP A 57 6.74 1.50 0.61
CA TRP A 57 7.09 0.15 1.02
C TRP A 57 7.05 -0.02 2.55
N GLU A 58 7.67 0.89 3.29
CA GLU A 58 7.74 0.81 4.76
C GLU A 58 6.38 0.95 5.43
N ASP A 59 5.54 1.86 4.93
CA ASP A 59 4.18 2.05 5.43
C ASP A 59 3.40 0.74 5.32
N CYS A 60 3.41 0.13 4.13
CA CYS A 60 2.75 -1.14 3.86
C CYS A 60 3.27 -2.28 4.76
N ARG A 61 4.59 -2.39 4.94
CA ARG A 61 5.18 -3.40 5.85
C ARG A 61 4.77 -3.17 7.29
N HIS A 62 4.77 -1.93 7.73
CA HIS A 62 4.32 -1.57 9.07
C HIS A 62 2.87 -1.99 9.28
N TRP A 63 1.97 -1.62 8.36
CA TRP A 63 0.57 -2.00 8.43
C TRP A 63 0.39 -3.52 8.44
N LEU A 64 1.06 -4.26 7.55
CA LEU A 64 0.97 -5.72 7.50
C LEU A 64 1.38 -6.35 8.84
N ARG A 65 2.47 -5.87 9.45
CA ARG A 65 2.93 -6.33 10.77
C ARG A 65 1.94 -6.04 11.89
N THR A 66 1.37 -4.83 11.92
CA THR A 66 0.36 -4.48 12.95
C THR A 66 -0.93 -5.29 12.79
N HIS A 67 -1.16 -5.88 11.61
CA HIS A 67 -2.30 -6.75 11.32
C HIS A 67 -1.92 -8.25 11.29
N GLY A 68 -0.80 -8.64 11.90
CA GLY A 68 -0.46 -10.04 12.14
C GLY A 68 0.30 -10.76 11.01
N TRP A 69 0.70 -10.04 9.96
CA TRP A 69 1.53 -10.55 8.87
C TRP A 69 3.01 -10.29 9.17
N VAL A 70 3.77 -11.33 9.49
CA VAL A 70 5.08 -11.18 10.16
C VAL A 70 6.29 -11.58 9.32
N GLN A 71 6.14 -12.57 8.46
CA GLN A 71 7.21 -13.08 7.60
C GLN A 71 6.95 -12.58 6.18
N LEU A 72 7.94 -11.93 5.56
CA LEU A 72 7.88 -11.39 4.20
C LEU A 72 9.08 -11.93 3.44
N GLU A 73 8.80 -12.70 2.37
CA GLU A 73 9.82 -13.34 1.54
C GLU A 73 9.63 -12.96 0.08
N PHE A 74 10.75 -12.72 -0.62
CA PHE A 74 10.78 -12.50 -2.06
C PHE A 74 11.05 -13.85 -2.73
N LEU A 75 10.04 -14.38 -3.44
CA LEU A 75 10.10 -15.72 -4.03
C LEU A 75 10.76 -15.71 -5.40
N VAL A 76 10.48 -14.69 -6.22
CA VAL A 76 11.06 -14.50 -7.55
C VAL A 76 11.18 -13.00 -7.81
N ASP A 77 12.38 -12.57 -8.21
CA ASP A 77 12.64 -11.28 -8.83
C ASP A 77 13.09 -11.57 -10.28
N GLY A 78 12.10 -11.81 -11.14
CA GLY A 78 12.33 -12.00 -12.58
C GLY A 78 12.35 -10.65 -13.26
N GLU A 79 12.93 -10.55 -14.47
CA GLU A 79 13.16 -9.27 -15.17
C GLU A 79 11.92 -8.36 -15.26
N ASP A 80 10.70 -8.91 -15.19
CA ASP A 80 9.44 -8.16 -15.33
C ASP A 80 8.46 -8.28 -14.14
N LEU A 81 8.70 -9.16 -13.16
CA LEU A 81 7.74 -9.46 -12.11
C LEU A 81 8.40 -9.74 -10.76
N VAL A 82 7.80 -9.13 -9.73
CA VAL A 82 8.09 -9.37 -8.32
C VAL A 82 7.03 -10.31 -7.75
N GLU A 83 7.46 -11.31 -6.99
CA GLU A 83 6.60 -12.16 -6.18
C GLU A 83 6.97 -12.05 -4.69
N ILE A 84 5.99 -11.73 -3.85
CA ILE A 84 6.13 -11.63 -2.40
C ILE A 84 5.17 -12.60 -1.73
N GLU A 85 5.69 -13.40 -0.81
CA GLU A 85 4.92 -14.17 0.16
C GLU A 85 4.89 -13.43 1.51
N ILE A 86 3.72 -13.42 2.15
CA ILE A 86 3.58 -13.04 3.55
C ILE A 86 2.86 -14.11 4.35
N THR A 87 3.25 -14.31 5.61
CA THR A 87 2.60 -15.30 6.50
C THR A 87 1.89 -14.64 7.66
N HIS A 88 0.60 -14.95 7.81
CA HIS A 88 -0.20 -14.56 8.97
C HIS A 88 -0.15 -15.65 10.03
N ALA A 89 -0.06 -15.27 11.30
CA ALA A 89 0.01 -16.21 12.43
C ALA A 89 -1.17 -17.20 12.49
N THR A 90 -2.36 -16.80 12.02
CA THR A 90 -3.58 -17.63 12.08
C THR A 90 -4.21 -17.99 10.73
N ARG A 91 -3.80 -17.33 9.63
CA ARG A 91 -4.43 -17.51 8.30
C ARG A 91 -3.53 -18.26 7.31
N GLY A 92 -2.26 -18.50 7.66
CA GLY A 92 -1.28 -19.12 6.77
C GLY A 92 -0.67 -18.13 5.78
N PRO A 93 0.05 -18.63 4.76
CA PRO A 93 0.74 -17.81 3.78
C PRO A 93 -0.20 -17.22 2.73
N GLN A 94 0.12 -16.02 2.25
CA GLN A 94 -0.48 -15.37 1.09
C GLN A 94 0.61 -14.89 0.13
N ILE A 95 0.39 -15.07 -1.16
CA ILE A 95 1.34 -14.70 -2.20
C ILE A 95 0.73 -13.66 -3.13
N ALA A 96 1.49 -12.60 -3.44
CA ALA A 96 1.14 -11.64 -4.48
C ALA A 96 2.25 -11.51 -5.52
N ARG A 97 1.83 -11.39 -6.78
CA ARG A 97 2.68 -11.07 -7.93
C ARG A 97 2.33 -9.69 -8.47
N GLY A 98 3.32 -8.92 -8.91
CA GLY A 98 3.14 -7.57 -9.43
C GLY A 98 4.37 -7.05 -10.15
N LYS A 99 4.28 -5.87 -10.75
CA LYS A 99 5.41 -5.24 -11.45
C LYS A 99 6.39 -4.54 -10.50
N SER A 100 5.98 -4.36 -9.25
CA SER A 100 6.78 -3.79 -8.18
C SER A 100 6.47 -4.50 -6.87
N ASP A 101 7.41 -4.39 -5.94
CA ASP A 101 7.28 -4.75 -4.54
C ASP A 101 6.05 -4.04 -3.90
N ARG A 102 5.88 -2.74 -4.15
CA ARG A 102 4.75 -1.93 -3.69
C ARG A 102 3.41 -2.42 -4.22
N GLU A 103 3.32 -2.76 -5.51
CA GLU A 103 2.10 -3.33 -6.10
C GLU A 103 1.70 -4.64 -5.39
N CYS A 104 2.68 -5.50 -5.11
CA CYS A 104 2.46 -6.74 -4.38
C CYS A 104 1.92 -6.47 -2.97
N LEU A 105 2.54 -5.55 -2.23
CA LEU A 105 2.07 -5.19 -0.89
C LEU A 105 0.66 -4.61 -0.91
N TYR A 106 0.34 -3.75 -1.87
CA TYR A 106 -1.00 -3.18 -1.99
C TYR A 106 -2.06 -4.26 -2.25
N LYS A 107 -1.74 -5.28 -3.07
CA LYS A 107 -2.62 -6.43 -3.31
C LYS A 107 -2.84 -7.23 -2.03
N LEU A 108 -1.77 -7.50 -1.27
CA LEU A 108 -1.84 -8.25 -0.02
C LEU A 108 -2.69 -7.52 1.02
N ILE A 109 -2.51 -6.21 1.19
CA ILE A 109 -3.33 -5.40 2.10
C ILE A 109 -4.80 -5.42 1.69
N CYS A 110 -5.11 -5.22 0.39
CA CYS A 110 -6.49 -5.30 -0.09
C CYS A 110 -7.13 -6.66 0.21
N ARG A 111 -6.43 -7.77 -0.05
CA ARG A 111 -6.93 -9.11 0.25
C ARG A 111 -7.14 -9.34 1.75
N SER A 112 -6.18 -8.93 2.57
CA SER A 112 -6.29 -9.05 4.04
C SER A 112 -7.52 -8.33 4.58
N LEU A 113 -7.88 -7.17 4.01
CA LEU A 113 -9.05 -6.39 4.38
C LEU A 113 -10.37 -7.00 3.90
N GLU A 114 -10.36 -7.68 2.76
CA GLU A 114 -11.55 -8.32 2.18
C GLU A 114 -11.91 -9.64 2.86
N GLU A 115 -10.93 -10.26 3.52
CA GLU A 115 -11.09 -11.49 4.30
C GLU A 115 -11.32 -11.24 5.81
N SER A 116 -11.36 -9.97 6.25
CA SER A 116 -11.60 -9.57 7.65
C SER A 116 -13.05 -9.21 7.90
#